data_AF-A0A7R9J2H7-F1
#
_entry.id   AF-A0A7R9J2H7-F1
#
_cell.length_a   1.000
_cell.length_b   1.000
_cell.length_c   1.000
_cell.angle_alpha   90.00
_cell.angle_beta   90.00
_cell.angle_gamma   90.00
#
_symmetry.space_group_name_H-M   'P 1'
#
loop_
_entity.id
_entity.type
_entity.pdbx_description
1 polymer ?
#
loop_
_entity_poly.entity_id
_entity_poly.type
_entity_poly.pdbx_seq_one_letter_code
_entity_poly.pdbx_strand_id
1 'polypeptide(L)'
;MTRFSSQMGEVITLEVDWTAGKFIEVDGQPCLNMATHNYLGLQGNDDIEESAIKTLKKYGVGSCGPRGFYGTVDVHLDLEEKLAQFMKMEEAVVYAYGFSTIASAIPAYAKRGDILFV
;
A
#
# COMPACT_ATOMS: atom_id res chain seq x y z
N MET A 1 -6.44 15.49 16.36
CA MET A 1 -7.68 15.87 17.08
C MET A 1 -8.85 15.80 16.12
N THR A 2 -9.48 14.63 15.98
CA THR A 2 -10.77 14.51 15.28
C THR A 2 -11.54 13.37 15.95
N ARG A 3 -12.49 13.71 16.83
CA ARG A 3 -13.41 12.75 17.47
C ARG A 3 -14.69 12.70 16.64
N PHE A 4 -15.03 11.51 16.15
CA PHE A 4 -16.39 11.18 15.71
C PHE A 4 -16.86 9.96 16.49
N SER A 5 -17.95 10.14 17.24
CA SER A 5 -18.65 9.07 17.94
C SER A 5 -20.00 8.88 17.24
N SER A 6 -20.30 7.67 16.75
CA SER A 6 -21.67 7.23 16.52
C SER A 6 -21.82 5.75 16.86
N GLN A 7 -22.75 5.45 17.76
CA GLN A 7 -23.14 4.11 18.17
C GLN A 7 -24.10 3.50 17.15
N MET A 8 -23.63 2.54 16.35
CA MET A 8 -24.42 1.44 15.79
C MET A 8 -23.49 0.24 15.58
N GLY A 9 -23.56 -0.76 16.48
CA GLY A 9 -22.65 -1.92 16.55
C GLY A 9 -21.23 -1.49 16.90
N GLU A 10 -20.91 -1.34 18.19
CA GLU A 10 -19.76 -0.56 18.71
C GLU A 10 -18.45 -0.82 17.95
N VAL A 11 -18.18 0.05 16.97
CA VAL A 11 -16.83 0.27 16.45
C VAL A 11 -16.08 0.99 17.56
N ILE A 12 -15.31 0.23 18.34
CA ILE A 12 -14.41 0.79 19.34
C ILE A 12 -13.22 1.39 18.60
N THR A 13 -13.13 2.72 18.56
CA THR A 13 -11.95 3.42 18.04
C THR A 13 -10.95 3.57 19.18
N LEU A 14 -9.78 2.96 19.04
CA LEU A 14 -8.68 3.06 19.99
C LEU A 14 -7.67 4.10 19.48
N GLU A 15 -7.09 4.88 20.39
CA GLU A 15 -5.98 5.76 20.04
C GLU A 15 -4.68 4.95 20.12
N VAL A 16 -3.96 4.89 18.99
CA VAL A 16 -2.72 4.14 18.87
C VAL A 16 -1.61 5.10 18.49
N ASP A 17 -0.50 5.09 19.23
CA ASP A 17 0.71 5.82 18.83
C ASP A 17 1.30 5.18 17.57
N TRP A 18 1.76 5.98 16.63
CA TRP A 18 2.06 5.56 15.25
C TRP A 18 3.33 4.69 15.13
N THR A 19 3.94 4.28 16.24
CA THR A 19 5.11 3.40 16.25
C THR A 19 4.75 2.00 15.79
N ALA A 20 4.83 1.76 14.48
CA ALA A 20 4.61 0.44 13.92
C ALA A 20 5.80 -0.49 14.20
N GLY A 21 5.81 -1.01 15.41
CA GLY A 21 6.75 -2.02 15.86
C GLY A 21 6.03 -3.22 16.45
N LYS A 22 6.82 -4.11 17.06
CA LYS A 22 6.33 -5.27 17.81
C LYS A 22 5.40 -4.88 18.96
N PHE A 23 5.63 -3.72 19.58
CA PHE A 23 4.80 -3.17 20.64
C PHE A 23 4.22 -1.84 20.19
N ILE A 24 2.98 -1.58 20.58
CA ILE A 24 2.25 -0.33 20.32
C ILE A 24 1.67 0.17 21.64
N GLU A 25 1.45 1.48 21.74
CA GLU A 25 0.70 2.07 22.85
C GLU A 25 -0.76 2.22 22.43
N VAL A 26 -1.68 1.67 23.21
CA VAL A 26 -3.13 1.73 22.98
C VAL A 26 -3.77 2.37 24.21
N ASP A 27 -4.38 3.54 24.05
CA ASP A 27 -4.98 4.32 25.15
C ASP A 27 -4.02 4.49 26.35
N GLY A 28 -2.73 4.73 26.08
CA GLY A 28 -1.69 4.88 27.10
C GLY A 28 -1.17 3.58 27.72
N GLN A 29 -1.59 2.41 27.22
CA GLN A 29 -1.15 1.11 27.70
C GLN A 29 -0.23 0.42 26.67
N PRO A 30 0.94 -0.12 27.08
CA PRO A 30 1.80 -0.88 26.18
C PRO A 30 1.17 -2.25 25.86
N CYS A 31 0.99 -2.52 24.57
CA CYS A 31 0.34 -3.72 24.06
C CYS A 31 1.24 -4.41 23.01
N LEU A 32 1.14 -5.75 22.93
CA LEU A 32 1.74 -6.50 21.83
C LEU A 32 0.95 -6.23 20.54
N ASN A 33 1.63 -5.82 19.47
CA ASN A 33 0.99 -5.52 18.21
C ASN A 33 0.67 -6.80 17.44
N MET A 34 -0.61 -7.19 17.47
CA MET A 34 -1.16 -8.31 16.69
C MET A 34 -2.24 -7.88 15.69
N ALA A 35 -2.40 -6.57 15.50
CA ALA A 35 -3.49 -5.98 14.70
C ALA A 35 -3.00 -5.39 13.35
N THR A 36 -1.69 -5.23 13.17
CA THR A 36 -1.11 -4.64 11.96
C THR A 36 -0.54 -5.69 11.00
N HIS A 37 -0.43 -5.31 9.72
CA HIS A 37 0.09 -6.17 8.65
C HIS A 37 1.60 -6.04 8.46
N ASN A 38 2.38 -5.82 9.53
CA ASN A 38 3.84 -5.66 9.48
C ASN A 38 4.58 -7.00 9.68
N TYR A 39 4.21 -8.01 8.91
CA TYR A 39 4.67 -9.40 9.12
C TYR A 39 6.19 -9.57 9.02
N LEU A 40 6.83 -8.79 8.14
CA LEU A 40 8.27 -8.84 7.89
C LEU A 40 9.06 -7.81 8.71
N GLY A 41 8.39 -6.98 9.52
CA GLY A 41 9.05 -5.92 10.29
C GLY A 41 9.73 -4.85 9.42
N LEU A 42 9.24 -4.63 8.20
CA LEU A 42 9.83 -3.66 7.27
C LEU A 42 9.43 -2.22 7.59
N GLN A 43 8.30 -2.02 8.29
CA GLN A 43 7.91 -0.70 8.72
C GLN A 43 8.88 -0.19 9.80
N GLY A 44 9.42 1.02 9.60
CA GLY A 44 10.44 1.59 10.48
C GLY A 44 11.87 1.09 10.20
N ASN A 45 12.11 0.44 9.06
CA ASN A 45 13.47 0.09 8.63
C ASN A 45 14.21 1.32 8.09
N ASP A 46 15.36 1.64 8.69
CA ASP A 46 16.18 2.82 8.36
C ASP A 46 16.63 2.85 6.89
N ASP A 47 16.99 1.70 6.30
CA ASP A 47 17.43 1.63 4.90
C ASP A 47 16.28 1.96 3.93
N ILE A 48 15.07 1.50 4.25
CA ILE A 48 13.85 1.82 3.48
C ILE A 48 13.51 3.30 3.61
N GLU A 49 13.60 3.86 4.82
CA GLU A 49 13.35 5.28 5.06
C GLU A 49 14.36 6.16 4.31
N GLU A 50 15.64 5.82 4.37
CA GLU A 50 16.68 6.57 3.65
C GLU A 50 16.46 6.48 2.12
N SER A 51 16.09 5.30 1.61
CA SER A 51 15.74 5.12 0.21
C SER A 51 14.51 5.95 -0.18
N ALA A 52 13.49 6.01 0.67
CA ALA A 52 12.30 6.84 0.42
C ALA A 52 12.66 8.33 0.36
N ILE A 53 13.47 8.82 1.28
CA ILE A 53 13.95 10.22 1.31
C ILE A 53 14.77 10.54 0.04
N LYS A 54 15.66 9.63 -0.38
CA LYS A 54 16.46 9.79 -1.62
C LYS A 54 15.55 9.87 -2.86
N THR A 55 14.56 8.99 -2.95
CA THR A 55 13.57 8.98 -4.05
C THR A 55 12.77 10.27 -4.07
N LEU A 56 12.27 10.75 -2.92
CA LEU A 56 11.54 12.02 -2.83
C LEU A 56 12.39 13.22 -3.28
N LYS A 57 13.68 13.25 -2.91
CA LYS A 57 14.60 14.31 -3.35
C LYS A 57 14.85 14.28 -4.86
N LYS A 58 14.85 13.09 -5.48
CA LYS A 58 15.07 12.93 -6.93
C LYS A 58 13.81 13.23 -7.76
N TYR A 59 12.66 12.73 -7.33
CA TYR A 59 11.43 12.70 -8.14
C TYR A 59 10.32 13.63 -7.66
N GLY A 60 10.44 14.21 -6.46
CA GLY A 60 9.35 14.93 -5.82
C GLY A 60 8.28 13.97 -5.28
N VAL A 61 7.10 14.51 -5.00
CA VAL A 61 6.03 13.82 -4.23
C VAL A 61 5.09 13.01 -5.12
N GLY A 62 4.97 13.32 -6.42
CA GLY A 62 4.04 12.61 -7.28
C GLY A 62 4.27 12.85 -8.76
N SER A 63 3.78 11.91 -9.58
CA SER A 63 3.91 11.95 -11.04
C SER A 63 2.96 12.93 -11.72
N CYS A 64 1.95 13.43 -11.00
CA CYS A 64 0.97 14.42 -11.49
C CYS A 64 0.24 14.02 -12.79
N GLY A 65 0.11 12.72 -13.08
CA GLY A 65 -0.58 12.23 -14.27
C GLY A 65 -0.88 10.73 -14.24
N PRO A 66 -1.76 10.24 -15.12
CA PRO A 66 -2.02 8.81 -15.26
C PRO A 66 -0.87 8.09 -15.98
N ARG A 67 -0.72 6.79 -15.74
CA ARG A 67 0.33 5.94 -16.33
C ARG A 67 0.36 5.95 -17.86
N GLY A 68 -0.81 6.05 -18.50
CA GLY A 68 -0.94 6.09 -19.96
C GLY A 68 -0.61 7.44 -20.62
N PHE A 69 -0.16 8.43 -19.86
CA PHE A 69 0.24 9.74 -20.38
C PHE A 69 1.57 10.17 -19.74
N TYR A 70 1.65 11.36 -19.15
CA TYR A 70 2.87 11.87 -18.50
C TYR A 70 3.10 11.36 -17.06
N GLY A 71 2.34 10.37 -16.59
CA GLY A 71 2.40 9.88 -15.20
C GLY A 71 3.38 8.75 -14.93
N THR A 72 4.05 8.21 -15.96
CA THR A 72 5.04 7.15 -15.80
C THR A 72 6.43 7.75 -15.69
N VAL A 73 7.15 7.33 -14.64
CA VAL A 73 8.51 7.76 -14.29
C VAL A 73 9.38 6.50 -14.21
N ASP A 74 10.68 6.59 -14.52
CA ASP A 74 11.63 5.46 -14.56
C ASP A 74 11.53 4.53 -13.34
N VAL A 75 11.40 5.07 -12.12
CA VAL A 75 11.26 4.30 -10.88
C VAL A 75 10.06 3.35 -10.87
N HIS A 76 8.98 3.66 -11.60
CA HIS A 76 7.84 2.76 -11.74
C HIS A 76 8.20 1.55 -12.61
N LEU A 77 8.91 1.77 -13.71
CA LEU A 77 9.34 0.71 -14.63
C LEU A 77 10.38 -0.19 -13.97
N ASP A 78 11.33 0.40 -13.24
CA ASP A 78 12.33 -0.34 -12.46
C ASP A 78 11.67 -1.23 -11.39
N LEU A 79 10.63 -0.73 -10.73
CA LEU A 79 9.86 -1.50 -9.75
C LEU A 79 9.10 -2.65 -10.43
N GLU A 80 8.44 -2.38 -11.55
CA GLU A 80 7.72 -3.39 -12.34
C GLU A 80 8.64 -4.51 -12.81
N GLU A 81 9.82 -4.19 -13.33
CA GLU A 81 10.82 -5.19 -13.72
C GLU A 81 11.27 -6.06 -12.53
N LYS A 82 11.62 -5.44 -11.40
CA LYS A 82 12.04 -6.16 -10.18
C LYS A 82 10.93 -7.05 -9.63
N LEU A 83 9.68 -6.59 -9.67
CA LEU A 83 8.52 -7.38 -9.25
C LEU A 83 8.29 -8.57 -10.19
N ALA A 84 8.37 -8.37 -11.50
CA ALA A 84 8.25 -9.45 -12.48
C ALA A 84 9.31 -10.53 -12.26
N GLN A 85 10.58 -10.13 -12.05
CA GLN A 85 11.68 -11.03 -11.73
C GLN A 85 11.46 -11.78 -10.40
N PHE A 86 11.07 -11.07 -9.34
CA PHE A 86 10.81 -11.66 -8.02
C PHE A 86 9.68 -12.70 -8.07
N MET A 87 8.60 -12.38 -8.79
CA MET A 87 7.42 -13.25 -8.94
C MET A 87 7.58 -14.32 -10.01
N LYS A 88 8.67 -14.29 -10.79
CA LYS A 88 8.92 -15.16 -11.96
C LYS A 88 7.81 -15.08 -13.01
N MET A 89 7.40 -13.86 -13.34
CA MET A 89 6.40 -13.54 -14.36
C MET A 89 7.05 -12.80 -15.53
N GLU A 90 6.37 -12.76 -16.67
CA GLU A 90 6.85 -12.06 -17.87
C GLU A 90 6.89 -10.54 -17.68
N GLU A 91 5.82 -9.97 -17.13
CA GLU A 91 5.68 -8.54 -16.86
C GLU A 91 4.93 -8.31 -15.53
N ALA A 92 5.03 -7.10 -14.99
CA ALA A 92 4.25 -6.65 -13.85
C ALA A 92 3.72 -5.23 -14.09
N VAL A 93 2.61 -4.90 -13.44
CA VAL A 93 2.02 -3.55 -13.46
C VAL A 93 1.72 -3.10 -12.04
N VAL A 94 2.14 -1.90 -11.69
CA VAL A 94 1.96 -1.32 -10.35
C VAL A 94 0.71 -0.44 -10.30
N TYR A 95 -0.14 -0.71 -9.30
CA TYR A 95 -1.28 0.10 -8.91
C TYR A 95 -1.03 0.77 -7.56
N ALA A 96 -1.65 1.94 -7.32
CA ALA A 96 -1.53 2.65 -6.05
C ALA A 96 -2.16 1.90 -4.86
N TYR A 97 -3.21 1.11 -5.12
CA TYR A 97 -3.93 0.35 -4.09
C TYR A 97 -4.36 -1.03 -4.60
N GLY A 98 -4.37 -2.02 -3.70
CA GLY A 98 -4.79 -3.39 -4.01
C GLY A 98 -6.24 -3.48 -4.49
N PHE A 99 -7.17 -2.74 -3.89
CA PHE A 99 -8.57 -2.71 -4.34
C PHE A 99 -8.73 -2.17 -5.77
N SER A 100 -7.95 -1.14 -6.13
CA SER A 100 -7.92 -0.60 -7.50
C SER A 100 -7.38 -1.61 -8.51
N THR A 101 -6.48 -2.51 -8.08
CA THR A 101 -5.92 -3.57 -8.93
C THR A 101 -7.03 -4.52 -9.38
N ILE A 102 -7.85 -5.02 -8.45
CA ILE A 102 -8.92 -5.98 -8.74
C ILE A 102 -9.96 -5.35 -9.69
N ALA A 103 -10.39 -4.13 -9.37
CA ALA A 103 -11.37 -3.39 -10.16
C ALA A 103 -10.87 -3.02 -11.57
N SER A 104 -9.54 -2.96 -11.78
CA SER A 104 -8.95 -2.70 -13.09
C SER A 104 -8.64 -3.97 -13.86
N ALA A 105 -8.06 -4.98 -13.22
CA ALA A 105 -7.54 -6.17 -13.90
C ALA A 105 -8.66 -7.08 -14.39
N ILE A 106 -9.68 -7.35 -13.56
CA ILE A 106 -10.77 -8.26 -13.95
C ILE A 106 -11.53 -7.73 -15.19
N PRO A 107 -12.01 -6.47 -15.22
CA PRO A 107 -12.74 -5.96 -16.38
C PRO A 107 -11.88 -5.74 -17.62
N ALA A 108 -10.55 -5.65 -17.48
CA ALA A 108 -9.66 -5.55 -18.64
C ALA A 108 -9.67 -6.85 -19.48
N TYR A 109 -9.92 -8.00 -18.84
CA TYR A 109 -9.96 -9.30 -19.51
C TYR A 109 -11.37 -9.86 -19.69
N ALA A 110 -12.32 -9.49 -18.83
CA ALA A 110 -13.70 -9.99 -18.88
C ALA A 110 -14.61 -9.08 -19.72
N LYS A 111 -15.30 -9.67 -20.69
CA LYS A 111 -16.27 -9.00 -21.58
C LYS A 111 -17.70 -9.44 -21.30
N ARG A 112 -18.65 -8.77 -21.94
CA ARG A 112 -20.07 -9.15 -21.90
C ARG A 112 -20.23 -10.57 -22.45
N GLY A 113 -20.75 -11.48 -21.63
CA GLY A 113 -20.98 -12.88 -21.98
C GLY A 113 -20.00 -13.85 -21.31
N ASP A 114 -18.91 -13.34 -20.73
CA ASP A 114 -17.97 -14.17 -19.97
C ASP A 114 -18.56 -14.52 -18.58
N ILE A 115 -18.16 -15.68 -18.06
CA ILE A 115 -18.55 -16.16 -16.72
C ILE A 115 -17.28 -16.19 -15.85
N LEU A 116 -17.34 -15.49 -14.71
CA LEU A 116 -16.26 -15.49 -13.72
C LEU A 116 -16.59 -16.50 -12.62
N PHE A 117 -15.67 -17.43 -12.36
CA PHE A 117 -15.73 -18.35 -11.22
C PHE A 117 -14.73 -17.85 -10.17
N VAL A 118 -15.22 -17.59 -8.96
CA VAL A 118 -14.46 -17.07 -7.81
C VAL A 118 -14.47 -18.08 -6.68
#